data_AF-A0A1J7IWA4-F1
#
_entry.id   AF-A0A1J7IWA4-F1
#
_cell.length_a   1.000
_cell.length_b   1.000
_cell.length_c   1.000
_cell.angle_alpha   90.00
_cell.angle_beta   90.00
_cell.angle_gamma   90.00
#
_symmetry.space_group_name_H-M   'P 1'
#
loop_
_entity.id
_entity.type
_entity.pdbx_description
1 polymer ?
#
loop_
_entity_poly.entity_id
_entity_poly.type
_entity_poly.pdbx_seq_one_letter_code
_entity_poly.pdbx_strand_id
1 'polypeptide(L)'
;MQLLRTISLSSYLLGSAAGRTLFSGRPYVGSAEQHAERDAISEEVAARRAAYAAAFKTVNTTIDVTEAVNRHSNVSTDALDSANRLVDAAIQRWESTYEPYVTNPRPNLYKSQQAGPGRRKPRSSREGSSRFTARDAAEEDAVLAAAALLAEVDAADRVFRNVKDYGAKGDGVTDDTAAINKAITDGKRCGADCLSDTTTPALVYFPNGTYLVSSTIVGLYQTQLVGDPNNRATIRASAKFVGKDGTTGIISSDVYIDGGGGQKWYLETSNFYRQVRNLIIDIIDVKAVNASCLHWQVAQATSLENVACYMSAAKDTTQRGIFCENGSGGWMADLEFSNGQIGVYGGEQQFTAVAMYFAGCKTAAQFIWDWGWTWQGIYVIDADVAFKLFDDGGARGVGSFLLQDATIDSCSTGILTLPVKDGSKSGTTNIVLDTVAFSGVSRPVADTSGTVLLSGGDPLEILDAWTVGNDYVQGDTSTNTGGSTLFTSGTHVSSNRLKVLTGGDTGGWSSKWYLFRRKPQYEDIDINSWVNVKDYRAKGDGVTDDTQAFKAIFSFVGQKFPHIFIPHGVYLISDTIYVGGGFDVVGECWSQLMAKGSSFSGLSQPKVFIQV
;
A
#
# COMPACT_ATOMS: atom_id res chain seq x y z
N MET A 1 6.23 23.96 29.24
CA MET A 1 4.94 24.31 29.89
C MET A 1 3.88 24.39 28.80
N GLN A 2 3.51 23.28 28.17
CA GLN A 2 2.62 22.22 28.69
C GLN A 2 1.29 22.80 29.18
N LEU A 3 0.42 22.95 28.18
CA LEU A 3 -1.01 22.69 28.17
C LEU A 3 -1.74 22.92 29.50
N LEU A 4 -2.04 24.20 29.69
CA LEU A 4 -3.32 24.66 30.18
C LEU A 4 -4.44 24.24 29.20
N ARG A 5 -5.57 23.77 29.76
CA ARG A 5 -6.97 24.16 29.46
C ARG A 5 -7.41 24.03 27.98
N THR A 6 -8.52 23.41 27.59
CA THR A 6 -9.90 23.61 28.05
C THR A 6 -10.77 22.72 27.17
N ILE A 7 -11.44 21.68 27.68
CA ILE A 7 -12.77 21.31 27.18
C ILE A 7 -13.59 20.92 28.42
N SER A 8 -14.27 21.94 28.93
CA SER A 8 -15.36 21.85 29.89
C SER A 8 -16.65 21.99 29.09
N LEU A 9 -17.63 21.15 29.43
CA LEU A 9 -19.07 21.39 29.35
C LEU A 9 -19.66 22.00 28.06
N SER A 10 -20.53 21.25 27.38
CA SER A 10 -21.99 21.42 27.55
C SER A 10 -22.77 20.56 26.56
N SER A 11 -23.71 19.82 27.11
CA SER A 11 -24.77 19.06 26.47
C SER A 11 -25.69 19.96 25.61
N TYR A 12 -26.32 19.35 24.60
CA TYR A 12 -27.72 19.55 24.17
C TYR A 12 -28.29 20.97 24.10
N LEU A 13 -28.80 21.38 22.94
CA LEU A 13 -30.14 22.02 22.79
C LEU A 13 -30.53 22.21 21.31
N LEU A 14 -31.71 21.68 20.96
CA LEU A 14 -32.61 22.08 19.84
C LEU A 14 -32.14 21.72 18.41
N GLY A 15 -32.80 20.93 17.57
CA GLY A 15 -34.22 20.63 17.43
C GLY A 15 -34.82 21.38 16.24
N SER A 16 -34.65 20.91 14.98
CA SER A 16 -35.62 21.13 13.89
C SER A 16 -35.37 20.24 12.66
N ALA A 17 -36.30 19.30 12.49
CA ALA A 17 -36.94 18.78 11.27
C ALA A 17 -36.45 19.16 9.84
N ALA A 18 -36.54 18.12 8.99
CA ALA A 18 -36.71 18.05 7.52
C ALA A 18 -35.44 18.23 6.66
N GLY A 19 -35.06 17.34 5.73
CA GLY A 19 -35.83 16.32 5.02
C GLY A 19 -35.07 15.02 4.70
N ARG A 20 -35.85 13.94 4.78
CA ARG A 20 -35.74 12.58 4.20
C ARG A 20 -35.50 12.65 2.67
N THR A 21 -35.07 11.65 1.88
CA THR A 21 -34.94 10.18 1.95
C THR A 21 -34.41 9.68 0.59
N LEU A 22 -33.86 8.46 0.54
CA LEU A 22 -34.08 7.34 -0.43
C LEU A 22 -32.84 6.42 -0.28
N PHE A 23 -32.81 5.17 0.17
CA PHE A 23 -33.70 4.00 0.33
C PHE A 23 -33.37 3.36 1.72
N SER A 24 -34.09 2.43 2.36
CA SER A 24 -35.01 1.37 1.95
C SER A 24 -35.86 0.91 3.16
N GLY A 25 -36.95 0.19 2.88
CA GLY A 25 -37.33 -1.02 3.64
C GLY A 25 -37.84 -0.90 5.09
N ARG A 26 -39.13 -1.22 5.24
CA ARG A 26 -39.91 -1.44 6.48
C ARG A 26 -39.13 -1.89 7.73
N PRO A 27 -39.44 -1.34 8.92
CA PRO A 27 -38.81 -1.72 10.19
C PRO A 27 -39.33 -3.06 10.72
N TYR A 28 -38.41 -3.85 11.26
CA TYR A 28 -38.67 -4.99 12.13
C TYR A 28 -39.24 -4.47 13.47
N VAL A 29 -40.45 -4.90 13.83
CA VAL A 29 -41.10 -4.52 15.09
C VAL A 29 -40.82 -5.60 16.12
N GLY A 30 -39.76 -5.42 16.91
CA GLY A 30 -39.51 -6.25 18.07
C GLY A 30 -40.44 -5.89 19.23
N SER A 31 -40.77 -6.85 20.09
CA SER A 31 -41.63 -6.63 21.25
C SER A 31 -40.94 -5.75 22.31
N ALA A 32 -41.71 -5.15 23.23
CA ALA A 32 -41.16 -4.36 24.35
C ALA A 32 -40.18 -5.16 25.23
N GLU A 33 -40.30 -6.49 25.25
CA GLU A 33 -39.35 -7.40 25.93
C GLU A 33 -37.99 -7.47 25.20
N GLN A 34 -37.96 -7.42 23.87
CA GLN A 34 -36.71 -7.42 23.09
C GLN A 34 -35.96 -6.08 23.18
N HIS A 35 -36.68 -4.97 23.39
CA HIS A 35 -36.08 -3.68 23.69
C HIS A 35 -35.49 -3.63 25.11
N ALA A 36 -36.18 -4.23 26.09
CA ALA A 36 -35.67 -4.35 27.47
C ALA A 36 -34.44 -5.28 27.57
N GLU A 37 -34.39 -6.35 26.79
CA GLU A 37 -33.25 -7.28 26.73
C GLU A 37 -32.01 -6.62 26.11
N ARG A 38 -32.18 -5.80 25.06
CA ARG A 38 -31.10 -5.00 24.45
C ARG A 38 -30.55 -3.93 25.41
N ASP A 39 -31.42 -3.28 26.16
CA ASP A 39 -31.03 -2.21 27.09
C ASP A 39 -30.33 -2.81 28.34
N ALA A 40 -30.75 -3.98 28.80
CA ALA A 40 -30.06 -4.75 29.85
C ALA A 40 -28.67 -5.26 29.41
N ILE A 41 -28.53 -5.73 28.16
CA ILE A 41 -27.23 -6.11 27.58
C ILE A 41 -26.29 -4.90 27.44
N SER A 42 -26.83 -3.71 27.12
CA SER A 42 -26.04 -2.48 27.03
C SER A 42 -25.55 -1.99 28.40
N GLU A 43 -26.35 -2.14 29.45
CA GLU A 43 -25.94 -1.82 30.83
C GLU A 43 -24.91 -2.83 31.39
N GLU A 44 -25.03 -4.12 31.07
CA GLU A 44 -24.05 -5.14 31.47
C GLU A 44 -22.69 -4.94 30.76
N VAL A 45 -22.70 -4.56 29.48
CA VAL A 45 -21.48 -4.23 28.72
C VAL A 45 -20.83 -2.94 29.21
N ALA A 46 -21.62 -1.93 29.60
CA ALA A 46 -21.13 -0.70 30.19
C ALA A 46 -20.50 -0.93 31.59
N ALA A 47 -21.12 -1.77 32.42
CA ALA A 47 -20.59 -2.16 33.73
C ALA A 47 -19.28 -2.97 33.62
N ARG A 48 -19.19 -3.88 32.64
CA ARG A 48 -17.94 -4.62 32.36
C ARG A 48 -16.82 -3.70 31.88
N ARG A 49 -17.11 -2.72 31.01
CA ARG A 49 -16.14 -1.70 30.57
C ARG A 49 -15.64 -0.82 31.72
N ALA A 50 -16.51 -0.44 32.65
CA ALA A 50 -16.13 0.32 33.84
C ALA A 50 -15.26 -0.51 34.81
N ALA A 51 -15.53 -1.82 34.96
CA ALA A 51 -14.72 -2.73 35.75
C ALA A 51 -13.32 -2.97 35.14
N TYR A 52 -13.22 -3.11 33.82
CA TYR A 52 -11.94 -3.21 33.11
C TYR A 52 -11.13 -1.90 33.18
N ALA A 53 -11.78 -0.75 33.05
CA ALA A 53 -11.13 0.57 33.17
C ALA A 53 -10.64 0.86 34.60
N ALA A 54 -11.32 0.34 35.62
CA ALA A 54 -10.89 0.43 37.02
C ALA A 54 -9.68 -0.49 37.31
N ALA A 55 -9.64 -1.70 36.74
CA ALA A 55 -8.52 -2.63 36.87
C ALA A 55 -7.23 -2.12 36.20
N PHE A 56 -7.35 -1.42 35.06
CA PHE A 56 -6.21 -0.81 34.36
C PHE A 56 -5.65 0.45 35.06
N LYS A 57 -6.44 1.16 35.86
CA LYS A 57 -6.00 2.35 36.59
C LYS A 57 -4.98 2.06 37.69
N THR A 58 -4.91 0.82 38.16
CA THR A 58 -3.98 0.36 39.20
C THR A 58 -2.60 -0.05 38.68
N VAL A 59 -2.39 -0.14 37.36
CA VAL A 59 -1.11 -0.56 36.75
C VAL A 59 -0.30 0.61 36.18
N ASN A 60 -0.80 1.85 36.30
CA ASN A 60 -0.15 3.01 35.69
C ASN A 60 0.64 3.84 36.71
N THR A 61 1.83 3.36 37.08
CA THR A 61 2.93 4.22 37.54
C THR A 61 4.09 4.09 36.55
N THR A 62 4.15 5.05 35.63
CA THR A 62 5.36 5.53 34.91
C THR A 62 6.27 4.44 34.33
N ILE A 63 5.97 4.02 33.10
CA ILE A 63 7.00 3.52 32.17
C ILE A 63 7.48 4.73 31.36
N ASP A 64 8.66 5.23 31.69
CA ASP A 64 9.38 6.19 30.87
C ASP A 64 9.78 5.49 29.56
N VAL A 65 9.20 5.93 28.44
CA VAL A 65 9.44 5.36 27.11
C VAL A 65 10.92 5.42 26.72
N THR A 66 11.69 6.36 27.29
CA THR A 66 13.14 6.47 27.11
C THR A 66 13.90 5.42 27.91
N GLU A 67 13.38 5.03 29.08
CA GLU A 67 13.96 3.99 29.93
C GLU A 67 13.59 2.58 29.44
N ALA A 68 12.40 2.40 28.85
CA ALA A 68 11.99 1.16 28.18
C ALA A 68 12.83 0.86 26.93
N VAL A 69 13.11 1.89 26.11
CA VAL A 69 14.01 1.77 24.95
C VAL A 69 15.45 1.47 25.35
N ASN A 70 15.92 1.93 26.52
CA ASN A 70 17.25 1.63 27.05
C ASN A 70 17.34 0.28 27.80
N ARG A 71 16.22 -0.25 28.33
CA ARG A 71 16.15 -1.62 28.91
C ARG A 71 16.20 -2.72 27.84
N HIS A 72 15.80 -2.42 26.60
CA HIS A 72 15.75 -3.34 25.47
C HIS A 72 17.12 -3.90 25.03
N SER A 73 18.21 -3.16 25.20
CA SER A 73 19.56 -3.58 24.75
C SER A 73 20.16 -4.82 25.45
N ASN A 74 19.46 -5.42 26.44
CA ASN A 74 19.98 -6.53 27.26
C ASN A 74 18.98 -7.67 27.53
N VAL A 75 17.86 -7.79 26.78
CA VAL A 75 16.94 -8.93 26.96
C VAL A 75 17.53 -10.17 26.28
N SER A 76 17.88 -11.19 27.05
CA SER A 76 18.48 -12.42 26.52
C SER A 76 17.43 -13.36 25.89
N THR A 77 17.85 -14.22 24.96
CA THR A 77 17.00 -15.27 24.36
C THR A 77 16.36 -16.14 25.44
N ASP A 78 17.08 -16.42 26.54
CA ASP A 78 16.57 -17.19 27.68
C ASP A 78 15.42 -16.50 28.41
N ALA A 79 15.41 -15.16 28.45
CA ALA A 79 14.34 -14.38 29.08
C ALA A 79 13.06 -14.40 28.24
N LEU A 80 13.18 -14.32 26.91
CA LEU A 80 12.07 -14.45 25.97
C LEU A 80 11.48 -15.86 25.99
N ASP A 81 12.32 -16.89 25.92
CA ASP A 81 11.89 -18.28 26.00
C ASP A 81 11.19 -18.60 27.33
N SER A 82 11.63 -17.98 28.41
CA SER A 82 11.00 -18.13 29.72
C SER A 82 9.66 -17.40 29.80
N ALA A 83 9.54 -16.20 29.21
CA ALA A 83 8.28 -15.48 29.11
C ALA A 83 7.25 -16.22 28.25
N ASN A 84 7.67 -16.71 27.08
CA ASN A 84 6.84 -17.55 26.21
C ASN A 84 6.33 -18.79 26.94
N ARG A 85 7.21 -19.54 27.60
CA ARG A 85 6.81 -20.72 28.39
C ARG A 85 5.79 -20.40 29.49
N LEU A 86 5.93 -19.26 30.17
CA LEU A 86 5.02 -18.84 31.23
C LEU A 86 3.63 -18.48 30.68
N VAL A 87 3.59 -17.74 29.56
CA VAL A 87 2.34 -17.38 28.89
C VAL A 87 1.65 -18.61 28.28
N ASP A 88 2.40 -19.50 27.63
CA ASP A 88 1.88 -20.74 27.06
C ASP A 88 1.32 -21.68 28.13
N ALA A 89 2.02 -21.83 29.26
CA ALA A 89 1.53 -22.62 30.38
C ALA A 89 0.26 -22.02 30.99
N ALA A 90 0.15 -20.70 31.05
CA ALA A 90 -1.07 -20.03 31.50
C ALA A 90 -2.24 -20.22 30.53
N ILE A 91 -1.99 -20.17 29.23
CA ILE A 91 -2.97 -20.45 28.17
C ILE A 91 -3.46 -21.89 28.27
N GLN A 92 -2.55 -22.88 28.31
CA GLN A 92 -2.91 -24.30 28.43
C GLN A 92 -3.70 -24.61 29.72
N ARG A 93 -3.35 -23.93 30.82
CA ARG A 93 -4.09 -24.06 32.09
C ARG A 93 -5.48 -23.44 31.98
N TRP A 94 -5.62 -22.28 31.35
CA TRP A 94 -6.93 -21.67 31.08
C TRP A 94 -7.78 -22.58 30.19
N GLU A 95 -7.22 -23.09 29.10
CA GLU A 95 -7.89 -24.00 28.17
C GLU A 95 -8.36 -25.26 28.90
N SER A 96 -7.49 -25.98 29.61
CA SER A 96 -7.88 -27.17 30.37
C SER A 96 -8.90 -26.92 31.48
N THR A 97 -8.94 -25.71 32.05
CA THR A 97 -9.89 -25.34 33.12
C THR A 97 -11.25 -24.93 32.55
N TYR A 98 -11.28 -24.24 31.41
CA TYR A 98 -12.48 -23.60 30.88
C TYR A 98 -13.06 -24.25 29.60
N GLU A 99 -12.31 -25.08 28.90
CA GLU A 99 -12.76 -25.80 27.70
C GLU A 99 -14.00 -26.69 27.94
N PRO A 100 -14.19 -27.36 29.09
CA PRO A 100 -15.43 -28.08 29.39
C PRO A 100 -16.68 -27.17 29.50
N TYR A 101 -16.50 -25.89 29.82
CA TYR A 101 -17.57 -24.90 29.93
C TYR A 101 -17.92 -24.26 28.59
N VAL A 102 -16.95 -24.20 27.68
CA VAL A 102 -17.11 -23.66 26.31
C VAL A 102 -17.66 -24.72 25.37
N THR A 103 -17.26 -25.99 25.52
CA THR A 103 -17.67 -27.10 24.64
C THR A 103 -19.01 -27.73 25.02
N ASN A 104 -19.50 -27.54 26.25
CA ASN A 104 -20.81 -28.03 26.68
C ASN A 104 -21.52 -27.02 27.61
N PRO A 105 -22.06 -25.93 27.06
CA PRO A 105 -22.78 -24.94 27.85
C PRO A 105 -24.03 -25.58 28.46
N ARG A 106 -24.06 -25.73 29.78
CA ARG A 106 -25.24 -26.29 30.48
C ARG A 106 -26.45 -25.38 30.25
N PRO A 107 -27.60 -25.90 29.77
CA PRO A 107 -28.82 -25.11 29.71
C PRO A 107 -29.24 -24.70 31.12
N ASN A 108 -29.48 -23.41 31.33
CA ASN A 108 -30.09 -22.92 32.56
C ASN A 108 -31.51 -23.49 32.67
N LEU A 109 -31.69 -24.55 33.46
CA LEU A 109 -32.99 -25.08 33.84
C LEU A 109 -33.62 -24.19 34.91
N TYR A 110 -34.14 -23.03 34.52
CA TYR A 110 -35.05 -22.26 35.36
C TYR A 110 -36.46 -22.84 35.21
N LYS A 111 -36.85 -23.77 36.09
CA LYS A 111 -38.26 -24.17 36.26
C LYS A 111 -38.91 -23.22 37.26
N SER A 112 -39.83 -22.38 36.81
CA SER A 112 -40.70 -21.60 37.68
C SER A 112 -41.68 -22.54 38.41
N GLN A 113 -41.47 -22.80 39.69
CA GLN A 113 -42.52 -23.34 40.56
C GLN A 113 -43.16 -22.20 41.34
N GLN A 114 -44.48 -22.05 41.17
CA GLN A 114 -45.32 -21.16 41.96
C GLN A 114 -45.21 -21.51 43.45
N ALA A 115 -45.04 -20.48 44.29
CA ALA A 115 -44.91 -20.60 45.73
C ALA A 115 -46.25 -20.94 46.39
N GLY A 116 -46.32 -22.11 47.04
CA GLY A 116 -47.30 -22.40 48.10
C GLY A 116 -46.72 -22.04 49.48
N PRO A 117 -47.53 -21.68 50.48
CA PRO A 117 -47.04 -21.17 51.76
C PRO A 117 -46.61 -22.34 52.68
N GLY A 118 -45.31 -22.51 52.87
CA GLY A 118 -44.78 -23.55 53.76
C GLY A 118 -43.38 -23.26 54.29
N ARG A 119 -43.30 -22.94 55.58
CA ARG A 119 -42.14 -22.89 56.50
C ARG A 119 -40.72 -22.95 55.89
N ARG A 120 -40.01 -21.82 55.96
CA ARG A 120 -38.55 -21.73 55.82
C ARG A 120 -37.85 -22.56 56.90
N LYS A 121 -37.08 -23.58 56.49
CA LYS A 121 -35.91 -24.07 57.26
C LYS A 121 -34.66 -23.34 56.77
N PRO A 122 -33.68 -23.01 57.64
CA PRO A 122 -32.45 -22.38 57.19
C PRO A 122 -31.65 -23.39 56.36
N ARG A 123 -31.34 -23.01 55.12
CA ARG A 123 -30.42 -23.75 54.24
C ARG A 123 -29.02 -23.26 54.57
N SER A 124 -28.13 -24.17 54.94
CA SER A 124 -26.72 -23.86 55.17
C SER A 124 -26.11 -23.32 53.88
N SER A 125 -25.47 -22.16 53.98
CA SER A 125 -24.61 -21.60 52.94
C SER A 125 -23.37 -22.48 52.82
N ARG A 126 -23.37 -23.40 51.86
CA ARG A 126 -22.11 -23.77 51.20
C ARG A 126 -21.75 -22.58 50.31
N GLU A 127 -21.07 -21.61 50.90
CA GLU A 127 -20.19 -20.71 50.14
C GLU A 127 -19.20 -21.62 49.39
N GLY A 128 -19.33 -21.67 48.07
CA GLY A 128 -18.23 -22.12 47.23
C GLY A 128 -17.16 -21.05 47.31
N SER A 129 -16.24 -21.19 48.27
CA SER A 129 -15.04 -20.35 48.33
C SER A 129 -14.30 -20.51 47.00
N SER A 130 -14.25 -19.46 46.18
CA SER A 130 -13.21 -19.35 45.18
C SER A 130 -11.89 -19.29 45.95
N ARG A 131 -11.11 -20.37 45.88
CA ARG A 131 -9.76 -20.40 46.44
C ARG A 131 -8.85 -19.64 45.47
N PHE A 132 -8.85 -18.31 45.56
CA PHE A 132 -7.73 -17.50 45.11
C PHE A 132 -6.68 -17.54 46.22
N THR A 133 -5.57 -18.24 46.02
CA THR A 133 -4.46 -18.25 46.98
C THR A 133 -3.47 -17.14 46.64
N ALA A 134 -2.69 -16.67 47.62
CA ALA A 134 -1.61 -15.71 47.38
C ALA A 134 -0.55 -16.23 46.38
N ARG A 135 -0.48 -17.56 46.19
CA ARG A 135 0.37 -18.22 45.19
C ARG A 135 -0.19 -18.07 43.77
N ASP A 136 -1.51 -18.06 43.60
CA ASP A 136 -2.17 -17.81 42.30
C ASP A 136 -1.99 -16.35 41.86
N ALA A 137 -2.01 -15.40 42.80
CA ALA A 137 -1.77 -13.98 42.50
C ALA A 137 -0.32 -13.69 42.07
N ALA A 138 0.68 -14.31 42.72
CA ALA A 138 2.09 -14.15 42.33
C ALA A 138 2.42 -14.82 40.98
N GLU A 139 1.71 -15.90 40.64
CA GLU A 139 1.79 -16.55 39.33
C GLU A 139 1.13 -15.69 38.24
N GLU A 140 0.00 -15.06 38.54
CA GLU A 140 -0.70 -14.11 37.66
C GLU A 140 0.15 -12.85 37.40
N ASP A 141 0.80 -12.29 38.42
CA ASP A 141 1.75 -11.18 38.26
C ASP A 141 2.96 -11.55 37.38
N ALA A 142 3.46 -12.79 37.50
CA ALA A 142 4.55 -13.29 36.66
C ALA A 142 4.12 -13.50 35.19
N VAL A 143 2.89 -13.96 34.96
CA VAL A 143 2.30 -14.09 33.61
C VAL A 143 2.02 -12.71 33.00
N LEU A 144 1.53 -11.75 33.79
CA LEU A 144 1.33 -10.38 33.35
C LEU A 144 2.66 -9.68 33.01
N ALA A 145 3.70 -9.89 33.81
CA ALA A 145 5.04 -9.39 33.53
C ALA A 145 5.67 -10.05 32.28
N ALA A 146 5.47 -11.35 32.09
CA ALA A 146 5.89 -12.06 30.89
C ALA A 146 5.14 -11.59 29.64
N ALA A 147 3.81 -11.41 29.73
CA ALA A 147 2.99 -10.87 28.65
C ALA A 147 3.33 -9.41 28.33
N ALA A 148 3.65 -8.60 29.33
CA ALA A 148 4.12 -7.22 29.14
C ALA A 148 5.50 -7.19 28.46
N LEU A 149 6.43 -8.07 28.84
CA LEU A 149 7.73 -8.21 28.17
C LEU A 149 7.58 -8.64 26.71
N LEU A 150 6.72 -9.62 26.42
CA LEU A 150 6.44 -10.05 25.05
C LEU A 150 5.74 -8.96 24.24
N ALA A 151 4.81 -8.22 24.84
CA ALA A 151 4.16 -7.07 24.20
C ALA A 151 5.13 -5.89 23.97
N GLU A 152 6.11 -5.69 24.85
CA GLU A 152 7.18 -4.69 24.68
C GLU A 152 8.17 -5.09 23.58
N VAL A 153 8.40 -6.39 23.37
CA VAL A 153 9.22 -6.94 22.28
C VAL A 153 8.48 -6.91 20.94
N ASP A 154 7.19 -7.27 20.91
CA ASP A 154 6.30 -7.06 19.77
C ASP A 154 6.22 -5.56 19.40
N ALA A 155 6.30 -4.67 20.39
CA ALA A 155 6.39 -3.22 20.18
C ALA A 155 7.80 -2.74 19.76
N ALA A 156 8.82 -3.60 19.84
CA ALA A 156 10.20 -3.32 19.42
C ALA A 156 10.46 -3.67 17.94
N ASP A 157 9.70 -4.59 17.35
CA ASP A 157 9.57 -4.73 15.89
C ASP A 157 8.65 -3.61 15.34
N ARG A 158 9.17 -2.37 15.36
CA ARG A 158 8.42 -1.21 14.89
C ARG A 158 8.28 -1.22 13.38
N VAL A 159 7.29 -1.94 12.87
CA VAL A 159 6.91 -1.86 11.45
C VAL A 159 6.49 -0.43 11.13
N PHE A 160 5.58 0.16 11.91
CA PHE A 160 5.19 1.56 11.76
C PHE A 160 6.22 2.51 12.39
N ARG A 161 6.62 3.54 11.65
CA ARG A 161 7.63 4.52 12.06
C ARG A 161 7.24 5.92 11.61
N ASN A 162 6.90 6.81 12.53
CA ASN A 162 6.64 8.21 12.19
C ASN A 162 7.95 9.01 12.21
N VAL A 163 8.30 9.68 11.11
CA VAL A 163 9.57 10.42 10.99
C VAL A 163 9.76 11.50 12.07
N LYS A 164 8.67 12.06 12.63
CA LYS A 164 8.74 13.05 13.71
C LYS A 164 9.20 12.45 15.04
N ASP A 165 8.94 11.16 15.27
CA ASP A 165 9.44 10.44 16.46
C ASP A 165 10.96 10.22 16.39
N TYR A 166 11.53 10.30 15.19
CA TYR A 166 12.97 10.23 14.94
C TYR A 166 13.65 11.61 14.89
N GLY A 167 12.89 12.68 15.14
CA GLY A 167 13.40 14.04 15.28
C GLY A 167 13.14 14.97 14.10
N ALA A 168 12.50 14.49 13.03
CA ALA A 168 12.17 15.32 11.87
C ALA A 168 11.21 16.45 12.29
N LYS A 169 11.43 17.66 11.78
CA LYS A 169 10.63 18.84 12.10
C LYS A 169 9.51 19.05 11.10
N GLY A 170 9.77 18.85 9.81
CA GLY A 170 8.82 19.14 8.75
C GLY A 170 8.49 20.63 8.63
N ASP A 171 9.42 21.51 9.00
CA ASP A 171 9.27 22.97 9.01
C ASP A 171 9.82 23.69 7.77
N GLY A 172 10.43 22.95 6.84
CA GLY A 172 11.04 23.44 5.61
C GLY A 172 12.38 24.15 5.79
N VAL A 173 12.93 24.17 7.01
CA VAL A 173 14.16 24.89 7.37
C VAL A 173 15.18 23.96 8.01
N THR A 174 14.75 23.12 8.95
CA THR A 174 15.59 22.13 9.60
C THR A 174 15.90 21.01 8.62
N ASP A 175 17.18 20.63 8.53
CA ASP A 175 17.57 19.47 7.73
C ASP A 175 17.10 18.17 8.40
N ASP A 176 16.10 17.54 7.78
CA ASP A 176 15.43 16.35 8.29
C ASP A 176 16.05 15.04 7.75
N THR A 177 17.09 15.12 6.93
CA THR A 177 17.68 13.96 6.24
C THR A 177 18.10 12.85 7.21
N ALA A 178 18.77 13.24 8.30
CA ALA A 178 19.27 12.28 9.29
C ALA A 178 18.13 11.61 10.05
N ALA A 179 17.07 12.36 10.41
CA ALA A 179 15.92 11.82 11.12
C ALA A 179 15.13 10.84 10.24
N ILE A 180 14.92 11.18 8.97
CA ILE A 180 14.22 10.31 8.00
C ILE A 180 15.02 9.03 7.77
N ASN A 181 16.31 9.12 7.47
CA ASN A 181 17.14 7.94 7.26
C ASN A 181 17.26 7.08 8.54
N LYS A 182 17.24 7.70 9.73
CA LYS A 182 17.16 6.96 10.99
C LYS A 182 15.84 6.20 11.14
N ALA A 183 14.71 6.81 10.79
CA ALA A 183 13.42 6.11 10.75
C ALA A 183 13.45 4.93 9.78
N ILE A 184 14.12 5.05 8.63
CA ILE A 184 14.20 3.94 7.66
C ILE A 184 15.14 2.81 8.12
N THR A 185 16.24 3.13 8.81
CA THR A 185 17.32 2.16 9.10
C THR A 185 17.22 1.50 10.47
N ASP A 186 16.42 2.06 11.38
CA ASP A 186 16.24 1.54 12.73
C ASP A 186 15.69 0.08 12.73
N GLY A 187 16.18 -0.74 13.66
CA GLY A 187 15.85 -2.17 13.72
C GLY A 187 16.75 -3.13 12.92
N LYS A 188 18.01 -2.76 12.61
CA LYS A 188 19.00 -3.62 11.90
C LYS A 188 18.46 -4.22 10.59
N ARG A 189 17.91 -3.36 9.74
CA ARG A 189 17.24 -3.76 8.51
C ARG A 189 18.21 -4.08 7.36
N CYS A 190 17.66 -4.66 6.29
CA CYS A 190 18.42 -5.10 5.11
C CYS A 190 18.97 -3.92 4.27
N GLY A 191 20.26 -3.60 4.46
CA GLY A 191 21.01 -2.53 3.75
C GLY A 191 22.19 -3.04 2.90
N ALA A 192 23.32 -2.31 2.88
CA ALA A 192 24.45 -2.45 1.94
C ALA A 192 25.05 -3.86 1.76
N ASP A 193 24.92 -4.74 2.77
CA ASP A 193 25.46 -6.10 2.76
C ASP A 193 24.36 -7.18 2.81
N CYS A 194 23.13 -6.80 2.49
CA CYS A 194 21.96 -7.68 2.51
C CYS A 194 21.29 -7.70 1.14
N LEU A 195 21.26 -8.86 0.49
CA LEU A 195 20.70 -9.00 -0.86
C LEU A 195 19.18 -8.84 -0.90
N SER A 196 18.48 -9.37 0.11
CA SER A 196 17.02 -9.29 0.27
C SER A 196 16.61 -9.76 1.67
N ASP A 197 15.44 -9.32 2.14
CA ASP A 197 14.84 -9.75 3.40
C ASP A 197 13.32 -9.55 3.41
N THR A 198 12.59 -10.46 4.06
CA THR A 198 11.14 -10.34 4.28
C THR A 198 10.75 -10.23 5.76
N THR A 199 11.75 -10.25 6.66
CA THR A 199 11.58 -10.28 8.11
C THR A 199 11.74 -8.92 8.79
N THR A 200 12.27 -7.90 8.10
CA THR A 200 12.45 -6.54 8.64
C THR A 200 11.69 -5.46 7.86
N PRO A 201 10.35 -5.54 7.73
CA PRO A 201 9.56 -4.53 7.03
C PRO A 201 9.56 -3.18 7.76
N ALA A 202 9.35 -2.10 7.02
CA ALA A 202 9.08 -0.78 7.60
C ALA A 202 8.05 0.01 6.80
N LEU A 203 7.03 0.52 7.49
CA LEU A 203 6.13 1.56 7.04
C LEU A 203 6.58 2.87 7.69
N VAL A 204 7.29 3.69 6.93
CA VAL A 204 7.79 4.99 7.36
C VAL A 204 6.79 6.07 6.95
N TYR A 205 6.12 6.62 7.94
CA TYR A 205 5.05 7.59 7.80
C TYR A 205 5.56 9.03 7.89
N PHE A 206 5.11 9.87 6.95
CA PHE A 206 5.40 11.30 6.88
C PHE A 206 4.12 12.08 7.16
N PRO A 207 3.93 12.61 8.38
CA PRO A 207 2.86 13.57 8.66
C PRO A 207 3.00 14.80 7.75
N ASN A 208 1.92 15.57 7.60
CA ASN A 208 2.01 16.84 6.92
C ASN A 208 3.18 17.72 7.42
N GLY A 209 3.86 18.35 6.47
CA GLY A 209 5.02 19.21 6.69
C GLY A 209 5.86 19.34 5.42
N THR A 210 6.85 20.23 5.48
CA THR A 210 7.92 20.34 4.49
C THR A 210 9.22 19.84 5.11
N TYR A 211 9.77 18.75 4.59
CA TYR A 211 10.99 18.14 5.11
C TYR A 211 12.15 18.53 4.20
N LEU A 212 13.01 19.43 4.67
CA LEU A 212 14.20 19.84 3.93
C LEU A 212 15.24 18.71 4.01
N VAL A 213 15.80 18.31 2.86
CA VAL A 213 16.85 17.29 2.80
C VAL A 213 18.08 17.75 2.03
N SER A 214 19.27 17.45 2.54
CA SER A 214 20.55 17.74 1.89
C SER A 214 21.24 16.52 1.29
N SER A 215 20.75 15.31 1.55
CA SER A 215 21.28 14.09 0.90
C SER A 215 20.22 13.02 0.73
N THR A 216 20.56 11.99 -0.05
CA THR A 216 19.63 10.92 -0.43
C THR A 216 18.94 10.26 0.78
N ILE A 217 17.62 10.15 0.69
CA ILE A 217 16.79 9.25 1.49
C ILE A 217 16.97 7.84 0.93
N VAL A 218 17.56 6.95 1.72
CA VAL A 218 17.89 5.59 1.30
C VAL A 218 16.72 4.67 1.65
N GLY A 219 15.87 4.38 0.67
CA GLY A 219 14.82 3.38 0.83
C GLY A 219 15.45 1.98 0.91
N LEU A 220 15.55 1.41 2.11
CA LEU A 220 16.03 0.02 2.28
C LEU A 220 15.03 -1.01 1.73
N TYR A 221 15.47 -2.25 1.56
CA TYR A 221 14.62 -3.38 1.16
C TYR A 221 13.36 -3.47 2.06
N GLN A 222 12.22 -3.90 1.50
CA GLN A 222 10.94 -4.04 2.23
C GLN A 222 10.43 -2.76 2.94
N THR A 223 10.67 -1.58 2.36
CA THR A 223 10.26 -0.28 2.93
C THR A 223 9.10 0.36 2.16
N GLN A 224 8.11 0.88 2.89
CA GLN A 224 7.06 1.75 2.38
C GLN A 224 7.25 3.17 2.93
N LEU A 225 7.41 4.17 2.06
CA LEU A 225 7.41 5.58 2.40
C LEU A 225 6.00 6.14 2.15
N VAL A 226 5.30 6.51 3.21
CA VAL A 226 3.86 6.83 3.17
C VAL A 226 3.63 8.23 3.72
N GLY A 227 3.31 9.18 2.85
CA GLY A 227 2.82 10.49 3.29
C GLY A 227 1.37 10.44 3.76
N ASP A 228 0.98 11.47 4.50
CA ASP A 228 -0.41 11.75 4.85
C ASP A 228 -1.25 11.91 3.56
N PRO A 229 -2.27 11.04 3.33
CA PRO A 229 -3.09 11.11 2.12
C PRO A 229 -4.04 12.31 2.11
N ASN A 230 -4.41 12.85 3.27
CA ASN A 230 -5.29 14.02 3.39
C ASN A 230 -4.54 15.32 3.12
N ASN A 231 -3.24 15.37 3.41
CA ASN A 231 -2.41 16.54 3.19
C ASN A 231 -0.93 16.15 2.98
N ARG A 232 -0.60 15.83 1.71
CA ARG A 232 0.70 15.28 1.29
C ARG A 232 1.88 16.04 1.89
N ALA A 233 2.82 15.30 2.47
CA ALA A 233 4.09 15.84 2.91
C ALA A 233 4.96 16.24 1.69
N THR A 234 5.70 17.34 1.81
CA THR A 234 6.68 17.76 0.80
C THR A 234 8.08 17.41 1.27
N ILE A 235 8.82 16.63 0.49
CA ILE A 235 10.27 16.45 0.63
C ILE A 235 10.92 17.47 -0.30
N ARG A 236 11.54 18.51 0.27
CA ARG A 236 12.24 19.55 -0.48
C ARG A 236 13.73 19.30 -0.44
N ALA A 237 14.35 19.07 -1.59
CA ALA A 237 15.79 18.95 -1.68
C ALA A 237 16.47 20.33 -1.68
N SER A 238 17.49 20.49 -0.84
CA SER A 238 18.23 21.74 -0.74
C SER A 238 19.03 22.05 -2.01
N ALA A 239 19.35 23.32 -2.26
CA ALA A 239 20.18 23.71 -3.40
C ALA A 239 21.58 23.04 -3.42
N LYS A 240 22.09 22.66 -2.24
CA LYS A 240 23.38 21.99 -2.05
C LYS A 240 23.23 20.47 -1.86
N PHE A 241 22.11 19.90 -2.29
CA PHE A 241 21.86 18.47 -2.17
C PHE A 241 23.04 17.65 -2.74
N VAL A 242 23.47 16.65 -1.99
CA VAL A 242 24.52 15.71 -2.38
C VAL A 242 23.96 14.30 -2.39
N GLY A 243 23.99 13.67 -3.55
CA GLY A 243 23.59 12.27 -3.71
C GLY A 243 24.51 11.33 -2.93
N LYS A 244 23.96 10.23 -2.42
CA LYS A 244 24.74 9.20 -1.73
C LYS A 244 25.38 8.23 -2.73
N ASP A 245 26.69 7.99 -2.60
CA ASP A 245 27.44 6.95 -3.32
C ASP A 245 27.23 6.93 -4.85
N GLY A 246 27.02 8.09 -5.49
CA GLY A 246 26.79 8.19 -6.94
C GLY A 246 25.32 8.19 -7.37
N THR A 247 24.39 7.98 -6.43
CA THR A 247 22.95 8.14 -6.66
C THR A 247 22.63 9.60 -7.03
N THR A 248 21.71 9.80 -7.99
CA THR A 248 21.18 11.14 -8.32
C THR A 248 19.77 11.39 -7.77
N GLY A 249 19.12 10.36 -7.23
CA GLY A 249 17.79 10.42 -6.62
C GLY A 249 17.75 11.06 -5.24
N ILE A 250 16.75 11.90 -4.99
CA ILE A 250 16.41 12.38 -3.63
C ILE A 250 15.95 11.21 -2.77
N ILE A 251 15.08 10.37 -3.32
CA ILE A 251 14.75 9.06 -2.77
C ILE A 251 15.37 7.99 -3.66
N SER A 252 16.05 7.01 -3.06
CA SER A 252 16.69 5.92 -3.80
C SER A 252 16.18 4.56 -3.34
N SER A 253 15.75 3.72 -4.26
CA SER A 253 15.40 2.31 -4.01
C SER A 253 16.61 1.38 -4.04
N ASP A 254 17.73 1.84 -4.61
CA ASP A 254 18.98 1.10 -4.68
C ASP A 254 20.16 2.07 -4.66
N VAL A 255 21.19 1.78 -3.89
CA VAL A 255 22.34 2.68 -3.73
C VAL A 255 23.53 2.05 -4.43
N TYR A 256 24.23 2.85 -5.22
CA TYR A 256 25.46 2.43 -5.87
C TYR A 256 26.55 2.18 -4.83
N ILE A 257 27.39 1.18 -5.07
CA ILE A 257 28.56 0.91 -4.23
C ILE A 257 29.69 1.79 -4.73
N ASP A 258 30.22 2.67 -3.87
CA ASP A 258 31.36 3.52 -4.23
C ASP A 258 32.58 2.68 -4.64
N GLY A 259 33.19 3.01 -5.78
CA GLY A 259 34.24 2.20 -6.40
C GLY A 259 33.80 0.80 -6.88
N GLY A 260 32.52 0.43 -6.76
CA GLY A 260 31.98 -0.89 -7.10
C GLY A 260 31.76 -1.14 -8.59
N GLY A 261 32.29 -0.30 -9.48
CA GLY A 261 32.16 -0.48 -10.93
C GLY A 261 30.71 -0.47 -11.45
N GLY A 262 29.81 0.23 -10.77
CA GLY A 262 28.37 0.27 -11.09
C GLY A 262 27.55 -0.82 -10.42
N GLN A 263 28.11 -1.60 -9.48
CA GLN A 263 27.34 -2.46 -8.59
C GLN A 263 26.49 -1.63 -7.62
N LYS A 264 25.38 -2.22 -7.18
CA LYS A 264 24.40 -1.61 -6.27
C LYS A 264 24.13 -2.54 -5.09
N TRP A 265 23.49 -2.04 -4.05
CA TRP A 265 23.21 -2.79 -2.82
C TRP A 265 22.33 -4.02 -3.08
N TYR A 266 21.37 -3.88 -3.99
CA TYR A 266 20.46 -4.96 -4.35
C TYR A 266 20.68 -5.38 -5.81
N LEU A 267 20.34 -6.63 -6.12
CA LEU A 267 20.20 -7.04 -7.52
C LEU A 267 18.90 -6.43 -8.04
N GLU A 268 18.96 -5.67 -9.14
CA GLU A 268 17.80 -4.92 -9.65
C GLU A 268 16.59 -5.81 -9.95
N THR A 269 16.82 -7.05 -10.41
CA THR A 269 15.77 -8.04 -10.73
C THR A 269 15.20 -8.76 -9.50
N SER A 270 15.76 -8.51 -8.31
CA SER A 270 15.30 -9.04 -7.03
C SER A 270 14.95 -7.95 -6.02
N ASN A 271 14.86 -6.68 -6.45
CA ASN A 271 14.60 -5.55 -5.56
C ASN A 271 13.09 -5.35 -5.33
N PHE A 272 12.47 -6.25 -4.56
CA PHE A 272 11.01 -6.34 -4.34
C PHE A 272 10.49 -5.50 -3.16
N TYR A 273 9.16 -5.48 -3.00
CA TYR A 273 8.44 -5.09 -1.77
C TYR A 273 8.62 -3.64 -1.32
N ARG A 274 8.41 -2.68 -2.21
CA ARG A 274 8.63 -1.24 -1.96
C ARG A 274 7.42 -0.42 -2.30
N GLN A 275 7.13 0.61 -1.51
CA GLN A 275 6.12 1.59 -1.87
C GLN A 275 6.59 3.00 -1.59
N VAL A 276 6.24 3.95 -2.45
CA VAL A 276 6.29 5.38 -2.15
C VAL A 276 4.93 5.96 -2.51
N ARG A 277 4.25 6.58 -1.55
CA ARG A 277 2.93 7.15 -1.81
C ARG A 277 2.61 8.40 -1.01
N ASN A 278 1.75 9.24 -1.58
CA ASN A 278 1.23 10.49 -0.98
C ASN A 278 2.32 11.51 -0.65
N LEU A 279 3.32 11.66 -1.51
CA LEU A 279 4.44 12.55 -1.29
C LEU A 279 4.60 13.55 -2.44
N ILE A 280 4.98 14.77 -2.11
CA ILE A 280 5.50 15.74 -3.08
C ILE A 280 7.02 15.73 -2.93
N ILE A 281 7.74 15.62 -4.04
CA ILE A 281 9.20 15.68 -4.09
C ILE A 281 9.57 16.93 -4.90
N ASP A 282 10.08 17.93 -4.21
CA ASP A 282 10.43 19.24 -4.76
C ASP A 282 11.95 19.36 -4.89
N ILE A 283 12.42 19.40 -6.16
CA ILE A 283 13.84 19.50 -6.49
C ILE A 283 14.17 20.78 -7.25
N ILE A 284 13.26 21.74 -7.33
CA ILE A 284 13.40 22.97 -8.14
C ILE A 284 14.75 23.66 -7.87
N ASP A 285 15.18 23.70 -6.61
CA ASP A 285 16.37 24.43 -6.17
C ASP A 285 17.69 23.67 -6.36
N VAL A 286 17.64 22.35 -6.60
CA VAL A 286 18.84 21.48 -6.67
C VAL A 286 19.74 21.89 -7.84
N LYS A 287 21.03 22.11 -7.54
CA LYS A 287 22.05 22.49 -8.54
C LYS A 287 22.85 21.32 -9.09
N ALA A 288 22.76 20.14 -8.46
CA ALA A 288 23.40 18.94 -8.95
C ALA A 288 22.85 18.56 -10.33
N VAL A 289 23.74 18.16 -11.23
CA VAL A 289 23.39 17.73 -12.59
C VAL A 289 22.65 16.39 -12.51
N ASN A 290 21.61 16.22 -13.33
CA ASN A 290 20.80 14.99 -13.40
C ASN A 290 20.13 14.59 -12.08
N ALA A 291 19.90 15.54 -11.17
CA ALA A 291 19.14 15.27 -9.95
C ALA A 291 17.74 14.75 -10.30
N SER A 292 17.34 13.65 -9.67
CA SER A 292 16.05 13.01 -9.87
C SER A 292 15.22 13.07 -8.61
N CYS A 293 13.91 13.25 -8.68
CA CYS A 293 13.05 13.07 -7.50
C CYS A 293 13.20 11.66 -6.93
N LEU A 294 13.18 10.66 -7.82
CA LEU A 294 13.31 9.24 -7.50
C LEU A 294 14.40 8.58 -8.35
N HIS A 295 15.30 7.86 -7.71
CA HIS A 295 16.03 6.76 -8.33
C HIS A 295 15.26 5.47 -8.00
N TRP A 296 14.56 4.92 -9.00
CA TRP A 296 13.53 3.88 -8.84
C TRP A 296 13.88 2.60 -9.60
N GLN A 297 15.06 2.05 -9.32
CA GLN A 297 15.52 0.76 -9.79
C GLN A 297 14.93 -0.36 -8.93
N VAL A 298 13.92 -1.06 -9.45
CA VAL A 298 13.09 -2.00 -8.69
C VAL A 298 12.67 -3.23 -9.50
N ALA A 299 12.11 -4.22 -8.82
CA ALA A 299 11.44 -5.37 -9.43
C ALA A 299 9.94 -5.44 -9.06
N GLN A 300 9.33 -6.63 -9.10
CA GLN A 300 7.91 -6.82 -8.81
C GLN A 300 7.52 -6.51 -7.34
N ALA A 301 6.20 -6.43 -7.10
CA ALA A 301 5.61 -6.07 -5.81
C ALA A 301 6.12 -4.71 -5.29
N THR A 302 6.35 -3.77 -6.22
CA THR A 302 6.69 -2.38 -5.92
C THR A 302 5.65 -1.44 -6.51
N SER A 303 5.42 -0.31 -5.83
CA SER A 303 4.50 0.71 -6.34
C SER A 303 4.91 2.15 -6.03
N LEU A 304 4.67 3.03 -7.00
CA LEU A 304 4.57 4.47 -6.78
C LEU A 304 3.11 4.87 -6.91
N GLU A 305 2.56 5.64 -5.97
CA GLU A 305 1.16 6.07 -6.03
C GLU A 305 0.92 7.46 -5.44
N ASN A 306 0.21 8.34 -6.14
CA ASN A 306 -0.11 9.68 -5.65
C ASN A 306 1.15 10.48 -5.26
N VAL A 307 2.15 10.49 -6.15
CA VAL A 307 3.43 11.21 -5.95
C VAL A 307 3.57 12.31 -6.99
N ALA A 308 3.96 13.51 -6.54
CA ALA A 308 4.25 14.64 -7.40
C ALA A 308 5.75 14.96 -7.41
N CYS A 309 6.28 15.28 -8.59
CA CYS A 309 7.67 15.69 -8.82
C CYS A 309 7.70 17.12 -9.35
N TYR A 310 8.21 18.05 -8.55
CA TYR A 310 8.38 19.45 -8.95
C TYR A 310 9.83 19.73 -9.32
N MET A 311 10.02 20.13 -10.58
CA MET A 311 11.33 20.37 -11.16
C MET A 311 11.44 21.80 -11.70
N SER A 312 12.66 22.24 -11.94
CA SER A 312 12.97 23.56 -12.48
C SER A 312 12.49 23.70 -13.93
N ALA A 313 11.89 24.85 -14.24
CA ALA A 313 11.53 25.26 -15.60
C ALA A 313 12.70 25.94 -16.36
N ALA A 314 13.89 26.01 -15.76
CA ALA A 314 15.05 26.63 -16.41
C ALA A 314 15.39 25.95 -17.75
N LYS A 315 15.70 26.74 -18.79
CA LYS A 315 15.97 26.23 -20.14
C LYS A 315 17.15 25.25 -20.19
N ASP A 316 18.11 25.35 -19.29
CA ASP A 316 19.28 24.49 -19.16
C ASP A 316 19.14 23.42 -18.07
N THR A 317 17.94 23.25 -17.49
CA THR A 317 17.70 22.21 -16.47
C THR A 317 18.06 20.82 -16.99
N THR A 318 18.65 20.03 -16.10
CA THR A 318 18.95 18.59 -16.27
C THR A 318 18.15 17.71 -15.30
N GLN A 319 17.25 18.32 -14.53
CA GLN A 319 16.47 17.64 -13.50
C GLN A 319 15.49 16.64 -14.10
N ARG A 320 15.25 15.55 -13.37
CA ARG A 320 14.39 14.45 -13.79
C ARG A 320 13.36 14.10 -12.72
N GLY A 321 12.20 13.59 -13.10
CA GLY A 321 11.24 13.08 -12.12
C GLY A 321 11.72 11.73 -11.61
N ILE A 322 11.68 10.72 -12.48
CA ILE A 322 12.15 9.37 -12.19
C ILE A 322 13.39 9.08 -13.04
N PHE A 323 14.39 8.48 -12.40
CA PHE A 323 15.48 7.77 -13.05
C PHE A 323 15.40 6.29 -12.69
N CYS A 324 15.31 5.43 -13.69
CA CYS A 324 15.46 3.98 -13.54
C CYS A 324 16.21 3.46 -14.75
N GLU A 325 17.38 2.86 -14.57
CA GLU A 325 18.25 2.42 -15.66
C GLU A 325 18.11 0.94 -16.03
N ASN A 326 17.54 0.13 -15.13
CA ASN A 326 17.22 -1.28 -15.30
C ASN A 326 16.35 -1.76 -14.13
N GLY A 327 15.71 -2.91 -14.31
CA GLY A 327 14.92 -3.57 -13.28
C GLY A 327 14.08 -4.70 -13.88
N SER A 328 13.16 -5.23 -13.09
CA SER A 328 12.09 -6.13 -13.56
C SER A 328 10.76 -5.65 -13.00
N GLY A 329 10.49 -4.40 -13.33
CA GLY A 329 9.49 -3.60 -12.67
C GLY A 329 8.05 -4.05 -12.83
N GLY A 330 7.22 -3.20 -12.23
CA GLY A 330 5.92 -3.52 -11.69
C GLY A 330 4.89 -2.45 -12.01
N TRP A 331 4.44 -1.70 -11.00
CA TRP A 331 3.25 -0.84 -11.10
C TRP A 331 3.52 0.59 -10.63
N MET A 332 3.10 1.59 -11.40
CA MET A 332 3.09 2.99 -10.96
C MET A 332 1.80 3.64 -11.38
N ALA A 333 1.19 4.41 -10.48
CA ALA A 333 -0.06 5.07 -10.77
C ALA A 333 -0.15 6.47 -10.17
N ASP A 334 -0.97 7.33 -10.76
CA ASP A 334 -1.33 8.62 -10.17
C ASP A 334 -0.11 9.50 -9.87
N LEU A 335 0.72 9.72 -10.89
CA LEU A 335 1.98 10.46 -10.77
C LEU A 335 1.90 11.79 -11.51
N GLU A 336 2.39 12.85 -10.88
CA GLU A 336 2.40 14.21 -11.42
C GLU A 336 3.84 14.69 -11.64
N PHE A 337 4.15 15.21 -12.82
CA PHE A 337 5.46 15.76 -13.16
C PHE A 337 5.30 17.19 -13.66
N SER A 338 6.01 18.13 -13.04
CA SER A 338 5.99 19.53 -13.44
C SER A 338 7.39 20.01 -13.83
N ASN A 339 7.51 20.50 -15.06
CA ASN A 339 8.73 21.00 -15.70
C ASN A 339 9.85 19.95 -15.78
N GLY A 340 11.12 20.38 -15.71
CA GLY A 340 12.27 19.48 -15.77
C GLY A 340 12.70 19.12 -17.19
N GLN A 341 13.86 18.46 -17.27
CA GLN A 341 14.38 17.96 -18.53
C GLN A 341 13.56 16.75 -18.98
N ILE A 342 13.35 15.80 -18.07
CA ILE A 342 12.67 14.54 -18.35
C ILE A 342 11.75 14.18 -17.19
N GLY A 343 10.46 13.93 -17.44
CA GLY A 343 9.56 13.42 -16.41
C GLY A 343 9.99 12.02 -15.94
N VAL A 344 10.00 11.05 -16.86
CA VAL A 344 10.52 9.69 -16.63
C VAL A 344 11.68 9.39 -17.58
N TYR A 345 12.86 9.12 -17.03
CA TYR A 345 14.00 8.59 -17.76
C TYR A 345 14.22 7.13 -17.33
N GLY A 346 13.72 6.19 -18.13
CA GLY A 346 13.46 4.83 -17.70
C GLY A 346 14.03 3.75 -18.61
N GLY A 347 14.53 2.65 -18.05
CA GLY A 347 14.86 1.42 -18.74
C GLY A 347 14.51 0.23 -17.85
N GLU A 348 13.66 -0.67 -18.32
CA GLU A 348 13.04 -1.72 -17.51
C GLU A 348 12.70 -2.91 -18.40
N GLN A 349 12.70 -4.15 -17.87
CA GLN A 349 12.20 -5.29 -18.63
C GLN A 349 10.74 -5.06 -19.05
N GLN A 350 9.91 -4.76 -18.05
CA GLN A 350 8.51 -4.41 -18.22
C GLN A 350 8.03 -3.52 -17.07
N PHE A 351 6.95 -2.78 -17.32
CA PHE A 351 6.22 -2.06 -16.28
C PHE A 351 4.79 -1.76 -16.76
N THR A 352 3.93 -1.41 -15.81
CA THR A 352 2.61 -0.81 -16.08
C THR A 352 2.51 0.54 -15.40
N ALA A 353 2.30 1.58 -16.21
CA ALA A 353 2.19 2.97 -15.80
C ALA A 353 0.78 3.49 -16.08
N VAL A 354 0.06 3.96 -15.04
CA VAL A 354 -1.36 4.33 -15.17
C VAL A 354 -1.66 5.70 -14.59
N ALA A 355 -2.54 6.48 -15.22
CA ALA A 355 -3.01 7.77 -14.70
C ALA A 355 -1.87 8.74 -14.37
N MET A 356 -1.01 9.04 -15.34
CA MET A 356 0.13 9.96 -15.15
C MET A 356 -0.11 11.28 -15.85
N TYR A 357 0.32 12.36 -15.20
CA TYR A 357 0.17 13.73 -15.67
C TYR A 357 1.55 14.39 -15.81
N PHE A 358 1.87 14.87 -17.01
CA PHE A 358 3.11 15.57 -17.31
C PHE A 358 2.79 16.97 -17.82
N ALA A 359 3.33 18.01 -17.18
CA ALA A 359 3.14 19.39 -17.58
C ALA A 359 4.47 20.13 -17.67
N GLY A 360 4.76 20.73 -18.83
CA GLY A 360 5.93 21.59 -19.03
C GLY A 360 7.29 20.87 -19.06
N CYS A 361 7.30 19.54 -19.03
CA CYS A 361 8.53 18.75 -19.19
C CYS A 361 9.11 18.97 -20.59
N LYS A 362 10.42 19.16 -20.77
CA LYS A 362 10.97 19.16 -22.15
C LYS A 362 10.69 17.83 -22.84
N THR A 363 10.90 16.73 -22.12
CA THR A 363 10.44 15.40 -22.54
C THR A 363 9.62 14.76 -21.43
N ALA A 364 8.38 14.36 -21.70
CA ALA A 364 7.57 13.74 -20.64
C ALA A 364 8.13 12.37 -20.24
N ALA A 365 8.41 11.49 -21.21
CA ALA A 365 9.11 10.23 -20.96
C ALA A 365 10.16 9.93 -22.04
N GLN A 366 11.35 9.52 -21.61
CA GLN A 366 12.42 9.02 -22.47
C GLN A 366 12.89 7.65 -21.99
N PHE A 367 13.09 6.73 -22.93
CA PHE A 367 13.43 5.36 -22.62
C PHE A 367 14.90 5.05 -22.95
N ILE A 368 15.56 4.33 -22.06
CA ILE A 368 16.91 3.79 -22.25
C ILE A 368 16.81 2.46 -23.00
N TRP A 369 15.90 1.58 -22.57
CA TRP A 369 15.59 0.28 -23.16
C TRP A 369 14.30 -0.30 -22.55
N ASP A 370 13.62 -1.22 -23.24
CA ASP A 370 12.65 -2.12 -22.60
C ASP A 370 12.49 -3.43 -23.36
N TRP A 371 11.70 -4.36 -22.81
CA TRP A 371 11.04 -5.40 -23.61
C TRP A 371 9.61 -4.99 -23.96
N GLY A 372 8.87 -4.47 -22.98
CA GLY A 372 7.57 -3.86 -23.21
C GLY A 372 6.98 -3.15 -21.99
N TRP A 373 6.50 -1.94 -22.19
CA TRP A 373 5.89 -1.12 -21.14
C TRP A 373 4.50 -0.64 -21.57
N THR A 374 3.50 -0.88 -20.70
CA THR A 374 2.12 -0.41 -20.91
C THR A 374 1.88 0.92 -20.20
N TRP A 375 1.36 1.89 -20.96
CA TRP A 375 1.03 3.23 -20.49
C TRP A 375 -0.47 3.46 -20.68
N GLN A 376 -1.22 3.67 -19.60
CA GLN A 376 -2.67 3.84 -19.64
C GLN A 376 -3.10 5.15 -18.95
N GLY A 377 -4.07 5.88 -19.49
CA GLY A 377 -4.60 7.04 -18.79
C GLY A 377 -3.60 8.20 -18.72
N ILE A 378 -2.77 8.37 -19.74
CA ILE A 378 -1.68 9.35 -19.70
C ILE A 378 -2.15 10.70 -20.24
N TYR A 379 -1.80 11.76 -19.53
CA TYR A 379 -1.99 13.13 -20.00
C TYR A 379 -0.65 13.86 -20.06
N VAL A 380 -0.30 14.40 -21.23
CA VAL A 380 0.89 15.21 -21.44
C VAL A 380 0.47 16.56 -21.99
N ILE A 381 0.97 17.65 -21.41
CA ILE A 381 0.76 19.02 -21.90
C ILE A 381 2.06 19.83 -21.89
N ASP A 382 2.24 20.67 -22.91
CA ASP A 382 3.34 21.64 -23.03
C ASP A 382 4.74 21.00 -22.98
N ALA A 383 4.94 19.89 -23.70
CA ALA A 383 6.24 19.23 -23.83
C ALA A 383 6.85 19.41 -25.23
N ASP A 384 8.19 19.44 -25.35
CA ASP A 384 8.81 19.39 -26.67
C ASP A 384 8.55 18.02 -27.32
N VAL A 385 8.74 16.94 -26.53
CA VAL A 385 8.47 15.56 -26.94
C VAL A 385 7.68 14.85 -25.83
N ALA A 386 6.53 14.25 -26.14
CA ALA A 386 5.81 13.48 -25.12
C ALA A 386 6.54 12.16 -24.81
N PHE A 387 6.80 11.32 -25.81
CA PHE A 387 7.51 10.05 -25.63
C PHE A 387 8.68 9.92 -26.60
N LYS A 388 9.88 9.69 -26.06
CA LYS A 388 11.10 9.45 -26.83
C LYS A 388 11.59 8.01 -26.63
N LEU A 389 11.38 7.16 -27.64
CA LEU A 389 11.47 5.71 -27.56
C LEU A 389 12.89 5.14 -27.81
N PHE A 390 13.93 5.86 -27.39
CA PHE A 390 15.33 5.48 -27.62
C PHE A 390 16.30 6.18 -26.67
N ASP A 391 17.47 5.57 -26.50
CA ASP A 391 18.53 6.02 -25.60
C ASP A 391 19.13 7.38 -26.00
N ASP A 392 19.92 7.99 -25.11
CA ASP A 392 20.54 9.30 -25.38
C ASP A 392 21.43 9.33 -26.63
N GLY A 393 22.01 8.18 -26.98
CA GLY A 393 22.86 8.02 -28.16
C GLY A 393 22.10 7.76 -29.46
N GLY A 394 20.80 7.47 -29.41
CA GLY A 394 20.02 7.03 -30.58
C GLY A 394 20.55 5.73 -31.20
N ALA A 395 21.29 4.93 -30.42
CA ALA A 395 21.90 3.69 -30.88
C ALA A 395 20.91 2.54 -30.79
N ARG A 396 19.96 2.61 -29.85
CA ARG A 396 18.99 1.55 -29.57
C ARG A 396 17.60 2.13 -29.29
N GLY A 397 16.60 1.58 -29.97
CA GLY A 397 15.19 1.80 -29.66
C GLY A 397 14.71 0.81 -28.59
N VAL A 398 13.53 1.07 -28.07
CA VAL A 398 12.85 0.16 -27.13
C VAL A 398 12.25 -1.06 -27.85
N GLY A 399 11.94 -2.11 -27.09
CA GLY A 399 11.35 -3.34 -27.62
C GLY A 399 9.92 -3.11 -28.10
N SER A 400 9.05 -2.65 -27.19
CA SER A 400 7.66 -2.37 -27.51
C SER A 400 7.02 -1.30 -26.64
N PHE A 401 6.14 -0.51 -27.23
CA PHE A 401 5.47 0.61 -26.59
C PHE A 401 3.96 0.54 -26.83
N LEU A 402 3.18 0.43 -25.75
CA LEU A 402 1.73 0.52 -25.77
C LEU A 402 1.30 1.79 -25.04
N LEU A 403 0.65 2.70 -25.75
CA LEU A 403 -0.03 3.87 -25.17
C LEU A 403 -1.54 3.71 -25.37
N GLN A 404 -2.25 3.66 -24.25
CA GLN A 404 -3.67 3.42 -24.19
C GLN A 404 -4.35 4.54 -23.41
N ASP A 405 -5.53 4.98 -23.82
CA ASP A 405 -6.35 5.93 -23.07
C ASP A 405 -5.60 7.23 -22.73
N ALA A 406 -5.10 7.90 -23.76
CA ALA A 406 -4.17 9.02 -23.56
C ALA A 406 -4.57 10.30 -24.29
N THR A 407 -4.07 11.41 -23.78
CA THR A 407 -4.16 12.73 -24.42
C THR A 407 -2.79 13.38 -24.40
N ILE A 408 -2.33 13.81 -25.57
CA ILE A 408 -1.10 14.56 -25.77
C ILE A 408 -1.48 15.92 -26.35
N ASP A 409 -1.23 16.98 -25.58
CA ASP A 409 -1.68 18.32 -25.87
C ASP A 409 -0.48 19.28 -25.98
N SER A 410 -0.53 20.19 -26.95
CA SER A 410 0.40 21.31 -27.09
C SER A 410 1.87 20.87 -27.09
N CYS A 411 2.16 19.72 -27.72
CA CYS A 411 3.50 19.15 -27.83
C CYS A 411 4.10 19.35 -29.23
N SER A 412 5.40 19.60 -29.34
CA SER A 412 6.03 19.69 -30.69
C SER A 412 6.03 18.34 -31.41
N THR A 413 6.28 17.25 -30.68
CA THR A 413 6.18 15.87 -31.17
C THR A 413 5.50 15.00 -30.12
N GLY A 414 4.54 14.17 -30.53
CA GLY A 414 3.91 13.21 -29.63
C GLY A 414 4.86 12.06 -29.34
N ILE A 415 5.01 11.14 -30.28
CA ILE A 415 5.89 9.98 -30.17
C ILE A 415 7.08 10.15 -31.13
N LEU A 416 8.30 10.10 -30.61
CA LEU A 416 9.54 10.12 -31.38
C LEU A 416 10.27 8.78 -31.27
N THR A 417 10.51 8.13 -32.41
CA THR A 417 11.15 6.81 -32.49
C THR A 417 12.40 6.81 -33.40
N LEU A 418 13.19 5.74 -33.38
CA LEU A 418 14.22 5.51 -34.39
C LEU A 418 13.57 5.16 -35.76
N PRO A 419 14.29 5.32 -36.87
CA PRO A 419 13.73 5.07 -38.20
C PRO A 419 13.18 3.65 -38.32
N VAL A 420 11.98 3.55 -38.87
CA VAL A 420 11.30 2.27 -39.11
C VAL A 420 12.06 1.50 -40.18
N LYS A 421 12.46 0.26 -39.89
CA LYS A 421 13.16 -0.61 -40.84
C LYS A 421 12.16 -1.56 -41.50
N ASP A 422 11.48 -1.06 -42.53
CA ASP A 422 10.46 -1.80 -43.28
C ASP A 422 10.98 -3.19 -43.73
N GLY A 423 10.17 -4.22 -43.48
CA GLY A 423 10.47 -5.60 -43.89
C GLY A 423 11.48 -6.36 -43.00
N SER A 424 12.00 -5.76 -41.92
CA SER A 424 12.83 -6.45 -40.94
C SER A 424 12.02 -6.91 -39.73
N LYS A 425 12.11 -8.19 -39.38
CA LYS A 425 11.54 -8.75 -38.13
C LYS A 425 12.25 -8.27 -36.85
N SER A 426 13.34 -7.52 -36.99
CA SER A 426 14.20 -7.11 -35.86
C SER A 426 14.69 -5.66 -36.01
N GLY A 427 14.84 -4.96 -34.88
CA GLY A 427 15.42 -3.62 -34.85
C GLY A 427 14.46 -2.45 -35.13
N THR A 428 13.16 -2.72 -35.22
CA THR A 428 12.09 -1.71 -35.20
C THR A 428 11.35 -1.81 -33.87
N THR A 429 11.11 -0.68 -33.22
CA THR A 429 10.26 -0.60 -32.03
C THR A 429 8.79 -0.85 -32.42
N ASN A 430 8.14 -1.82 -31.78
CA ASN A 430 6.71 -2.01 -31.95
C ASN A 430 5.96 -0.89 -31.21
N ILE A 431 5.00 -0.25 -31.88
CA ILE A 431 4.19 0.85 -31.32
C ILE A 431 2.73 0.49 -31.47
N VAL A 432 1.97 0.59 -30.38
CA VAL A 432 0.51 0.48 -30.38
C VAL A 432 -0.07 1.70 -29.69
N LEU A 433 -0.94 2.43 -30.39
CA LEU A 433 -1.72 3.53 -29.83
C LEU A 433 -3.19 3.12 -29.84
N ASP A 434 -3.85 3.04 -28.68
CA ASP A 434 -5.27 2.64 -28.58
C ASP A 434 -6.09 3.65 -27.76
N THR A 435 -7.05 4.32 -28.40
CA THR A 435 -7.82 5.42 -27.81
C THR A 435 -6.90 6.58 -27.35
N VAL A 436 -6.20 7.19 -28.31
CA VAL A 436 -5.23 8.28 -28.07
C VAL A 436 -5.61 9.54 -28.85
N ALA A 437 -5.61 10.69 -28.18
CA ALA A 437 -5.86 11.99 -28.79
C ALA A 437 -4.62 12.87 -28.80
N PHE A 438 -4.45 13.62 -29.88
CA PHE A 438 -3.43 14.63 -30.06
C PHE A 438 -4.10 15.98 -30.36
N SER A 439 -3.73 17.04 -29.65
CA SER A 439 -4.24 18.40 -29.85
C SER A 439 -3.08 19.39 -29.85
N GLY A 440 -2.99 20.28 -30.83
CA GLY A 440 -1.85 21.20 -30.96
C GLY A 440 -0.51 20.48 -31.17
N VAL A 441 -0.52 19.26 -31.74
CA VAL A 441 0.67 18.43 -31.94
C VAL A 441 1.07 18.39 -33.42
N SER A 442 2.22 18.99 -33.74
CA SER A 442 2.68 19.10 -35.13
C SER A 442 3.08 17.75 -35.76
N ARG A 443 3.62 16.84 -34.94
CA ARG A 443 4.09 15.51 -35.36
C ARG A 443 3.58 14.45 -34.37
N PRO A 444 2.36 13.91 -34.56
CA PRO A 444 1.78 12.93 -33.65
C PRO A 444 2.67 11.71 -33.43
N VAL A 445 3.16 11.08 -34.52
CA VAL A 445 4.21 10.05 -34.48
C VAL A 445 5.22 10.35 -35.58
N ALA A 446 6.50 10.40 -35.23
CA ALA A 446 7.56 10.64 -36.19
C ALA A 446 8.87 9.95 -35.78
N ASP A 447 9.79 9.85 -36.72
CA ASP A 447 11.12 9.31 -36.46
C ASP A 447 12.22 10.39 -36.41
N THR A 448 13.42 9.98 -36.05
CA THR A 448 14.61 10.85 -35.99
C THR A 448 15.17 11.25 -37.36
N SER A 449 14.72 10.66 -38.47
CA SER A 449 15.04 11.11 -39.83
C SER A 449 14.20 12.32 -40.27
N GLY A 450 13.14 12.62 -39.53
CA GLY A 450 12.15 13.65 -39.85
C GLY A 450 10.90 13.10 -40.52
N THR A 451 10.83 11.79 -40.78
CA THR A 451 9.65 11.15 -41.36
C THR A 451 8.50 11.17 -40.37
N VAL A 452 7.33 11.63 -40.79
CA VAL A 452 6.09 11.59 -40.01
C VAL A 452 5.37 10.29 -40.33
N LEU A 453 5.22 9.42 -39.34
CA LEU A 453 4.61 8.09 -39.46
C LEU A 453 3.09 8.13 -39.27
N LEU A 454 2.61 9.06 -38.43
CA LEU A 454 1.20 9.36 -38.25
C LEU A 454 0.97 10.86 -38.41
N SER A 455 0.11 11.22 -39.36
CA SER A 455 -0.38 12.58 -39.60
C SER A 455 -1.91 12.61 -39.52
N GLY A 456 -2.50 13.77 -39.22
CA GLY A 456 -3.95 13.92 -39.17
C GLY A 456 -4.39 15.37 -39.00
N GLY A 457 -5.68 15.57 -38.73
CA GLY A 457 -6.23 16.89 -38.37
C GLY A 457 -5.78 17.36 -36.98
N ASP A 458 -6.21 18.55 -36.57
CA ASP A 458 -5.98 19.08 -35.23
C ASP A 458 -7.32 19.53 -34.63
N PRO A 459 -7.87 18.81 -33.62
CA PRO A 459 -7.29 17.63 -32.99
C PRO A 459 -7.30 16.36 -33.88
N LEU A 460 -6.37 15.45 -33.61
CA LEU A 460 -6.32 14.09 -34.16
C LEU A 460 -6.75 13.09 -33.09
N GLU A 461 -7.74 12.28 -33.40
CA GLU A 461 -8.28 11.26 -32.51
C GLU A 461 -8.12 9.86 -33.11
N ILE A 462 -7.43 8.97 -32.39
CA ILE A 462 -7.40 7.53 -32.67
C ILE A 462 -8.42 6.88 -31.74
N LEU A 463 -9.55 6.39 -32.28
CA LEU A 463 -10.64 5.81 -31.48
C LEU A 463 -10.51 4.30 -31.23
N ASP A 464 -9.78 3.60 -32.09
CA ASP A 464 -9.43 2.19 -31.95
C ASP A 464 -7.89 2.10 -31.83
N ALA A 465 -7.26 1.07 -32.41
CA ALA A 465 -5.81 0.92 -32.38
C ALA A 465 -5.13 1.42 -33.67
N TRP A 466 -3.91 1.95 -33.54
CA TRP A 466 -2.96 2.24 -34.61
C TRP A 466 -1.63 1.56 -34.31
N THR A 467 -1.03 0.87 -35.29
CA THR A 467 0.12 -0.01 -35.06
C THR A 467 1.31 0.28 -35.99
N VAL A 468 2.52 0.11 -35.43
CA VAL A 468 3.78 -0.11 -36.16
C VAL A 468 4.40 -1.39 -35.61
N GLY A 469 4.74 -2.34 -36.48
CA GLY A 469 5.32 -3.62 -36.06
C GLY A 469 4.81 -4.78 -36.90
N ASN A 470 4.88 -5.99 -36.36
CA ASN A 470 4.32 -7.17 -37.03
C ASN A 470 2.92 -7.47 -36.51
N ASP A 471 1.93 -7.41 -37.40
CA ASP A 471 0.55 -7.81 -37.13
C ASP A 471 0.28 -9.22 -37.67
N TYR A 472 -0.55 -9.97 -36.94
CA TYR A 472 -1.00 -11.31 -37.30
C TYR A 472 -2.53 -11.33 -37.44
N VAL A 473 -3.03 -11.37 -38.67
CA VAL A 473 -4.47 -11.40 -38.97
C VAL A 473 -4.93 -12.82 -39.25
N GLN A 474 -5.89 -13.31 -38.46
CA GLN A 474 -6.49 -14.63 -38.65
C GLN A 474 -7.41 -14.63 -39.88
N GLY A 475 -7.16 -15.50 -40.86
CA GLY A 475 -8.07 -15.75 -41.99
C GLY A 475 -7.87 -14.90 -43.25
N ASP A 476 -6.90 -13.98 -43.28
CA ASP A 476 -6.52 -13.28 -44.52
C ASP A 476 -5.69 -14.22 -45.42
N THR A 477 -6.33 -14.84 -46.41
CA THR A 477 -5.68 -15.74 -47.37
C THR A 477 -4.92 -15.02 -48.48
N SER A 478 -5.01 -13.69 -48.58
CA SER A 478 -4.27 -12.90 -49.57
C SER A 478 -2.83 -12.61 -49.15
N THR A 479 -2.53 -12.68 -47.85
CA THR A 479 -1.22 -12.39 -47.25
C THR A 479 -0.66 -13.53 -46.38
N ASN A 480 -1.42 -14.61 -46.18
CA ASN A 480 -1.13 -15.63 -45.17
C ASN A 480 -1.15 -17.08 -45.72
N THR A 481 -0.49 -17.31 -46.86
CA THR A 481 -0.09 -18.65 -47.30
C THR A 481 1.25 -19.05 -46.66
N GLY A 482 1.24 -19.36 -45.35
CA GLY A 482 2.37 -20.04 -44.71
C GLY A 482 2.87 -19.51 -43.35
N GLY A 483 2.09 -18.72 -42.60
CA GLY A 483 2.53 -18.22 -41.28
C GLY A 483 3.50 -17.03 -41.37
N SER A 484 3.38 -16.21 -42.42
CA SER A 484 4.16 -14.99 -42.63
C SER A 484 3.51 -13.77 -41.95
N THR A 485 4.31 -13.03 -41.19
CA THR A 485 4.02 -11.74 -40.55
C THR A 485 3.68 -10.64 -41.55
N LEU A 486 2.65 -9.83 -41.32
CA LEU A 486 2.46 -8.56 -42.02
C LEU A 486 3.17 -7.47 -41.22
N PHE A 487 4.25 -6.90 -41.76
CA PHE A 487 4.82 -5.69 -41.18
C PHE A 487 3.91 -4.51 -41.51
N THR A 488 3.43 -3.82 -40.49
CA THR A 488 2.60 -2.63 -40.59
C THR A 488 3.39 -1.41 -40.13
N SER A 489 3.23 -0.31 -40.85
CA SER A 489 3.71 1.01 -40.45
C SER A 489 2.56 1.98 -40.59
N GLY A 490 1.70 1.98 -39.58
CA GLY A 490 0.56 2.87 -39.46
C GLY A 490 -0.79 2.29 -39.87
N THR A 491 -1.02 1.02 -39.57
CA THR A 491 -2.31 0.36 -39.81
C THR A 491 -3.29 0.69 -38.68
N HIS A 492 -4.56 0.95 -39.03
CA HIS A 492 -5.65 1.04 -38.08
C HIS A 492 -6.29 -0.34 -37.86
N VAL A 493 -6.45 -0.74 -36.61
CA VAL A 493 -7.03 -2.03 -36.21
C VAL A 493 -8.16 -1.76 -35.21
N SER A 494 -9.28 -2.46 -35.35
CA SER A 494 -10.37 -2.35 -34.36
C SER A 494 -10.00 -3.07 -33.06
N SER A 495 -10.11 -2.38 -31.92
CA SER A 495 -9.79 -2.95 -30.59
C SER A 495 -11.01 -3.54 -29.86
N ASN A 496 -12.25 -3.31 -30.37
CA ASN A 496 -13.52 -3.83 -29.84
C ASN A 496 -13.60 -3.87 -28.30
N ARG A 497 -13.81 -2.70 -27.68
CA ARG A 497 -13.89 -2.58 -26.23
C ARG A 497 -15.29 -2.92 -25.69
N LEU A 498 -15.37 -3.89 -24.79
CA LEU A 498 -16.62 -4.21 -24.09
C LEU A 498 -16.98 -3.06 -23.15
N LYS A 499 -18.21 -2.54 -23.25
CA LYS A 499 -18.70 -1.42 -22.42
C LYS A 499 -18.54 -1.65 -20.90
N VAL A 500 -18.60 -2.92 -20.45
CA VAL A 500 -18.42 -3.31 -19.04
C VAL A 500 -16.99 -3.10 -18.52
N LEU A 501 -16.00 -3.03 -19.42
CA LEU A 501 -14.59 -2.80 -19.08
C LEU A 501 -14.19 -1.32 -19.16
N THR A 502 -15.09 -0.46 -19.66
CA THR A 502 -14.86 0.97 -19.85
C THR A 502 -15.61 1.81 -18.81
N GLY A 503 -15.19 3.05 -18.61
CA GLY A 503 -15.76 4.01 -17.66
C GLY A 503 -17.28 4.25 -17.76
N GLY A 504 -17.93 3.85 -18.86
CA GLY A 504 -19.35 4.11 -19.08
C GLY A 504 -19.66 5.60 -19.31
N ASP A 505 -20.93 5.96 -19.49
CA ASP A 505 -21.42 7.22 -20.09
C ASP A 505 -21.15 8.51 -19.27
N THR A 506 -19.91 8.85 -18.91
CA THR A 506 -19.56 10.17 -18.37
C THR A 506 -19.62 11.29 -19.42
N GLY A 507 -19.83 10.95 -20.69
CA GLY A 507 -19.72 11.86 -21.82
C GLY A 507 -18.27 12.26 -22.12
N GLY A 508 -18.00 12.69 -23.35
CA GLY A 508 -16.67 13.14 -23.77
C GLY A 508 -15.67 12.02 -24.12
N TRP A 509 -14.45 12.44 -24.49
CA TRP A 509 -13.36 11.59 -24.99
C TRP A 509 -13.00 10.41 -24.06
N SER A 510 -13.05 10.61 -22.75
CA SER A 510 -12.67 9.62 -21.74
C SER A 510 -13.71 8.51 -21.51
N SER A 511 -14.92 8.62 -22.06
CA SER A 511 -15.97 7.61 -21.90
C SER A 511 -15.62 6.24 -22.49
N LYS A 512 -14.63 6.19 -23.39
CA LYS A 512 -14.10 4.97 -24.00
C LYS A 512 -12.95 4.34 -23.23
N TRP A 513 -12.41 5.02 -22.23
CA TRP A 513 -11.22 4.57 -21.50
C TRP A 513 -11.55 3.35 -20.64
N TYR A 514 -10.58 2.46 -20.48
CA TYR A 514 -10.69 1.34 -19.57
C TYR A 514 -10.79 1.84 -18.12
N LEU A 515 -11.52 1.08 -17.30
CA LEU A 515 -11.67 1.38 -15.88
C LEU A 515 -10.30 1.41 -15.20
N PHE A 516 -10.05 2.49 -14.48
CA PHE A 516 -8.94 2.61 -13.56
C PHE A 516 -9.48 2.99 -12.18
N ARG A 517 -8.95 2.33 -11.14
CA ARG A 517 -9.23 2.64 -9.75
C ARG A 517 -7.91 2.64 -8.99
N ARG A 518 -7.60 3.77 -8.33
CA ARG A 518 -6.47 3.88 -7.40
C ARG A 518 -6.63 2.89 -6.25
N LYS A 519 -5.52 2.47 -5.63
CA LYS A 519 -5.61 1.72 -4.37
C LYS A 519 -6.37 2.59 -3.35
N PRO A 520 -7.47 2.10 -2.76
CA PRO A 520 -8.17 2.84 -1.71
C PRO A 520 -7.26 3.09 -0.51
N GLN A 521 -7.31 4.31 0.03
CA GLN A 521 -6.55 4.72 1.22
C GLN A 521 -7.42 5.15 2.40
N TYR A 522 -8.74 5.28 2.18
CA TYR A 522 -9.74 5.44 3.24
C TYR A 522 -9.58 6.73 4.04
N GLU A 523 -9.22 7.81 3.35
CA GLU A 523 -8.90 9.14 3.86
C GLU A 523 -9.95 9.72 4.82
N ASP A 524 -11.23 9.47 4.51
CA ASP A 524 -12.39 10.01 5.23
C ASP A 524 -13.00 9.02 6.25
N ILE A 525 -12.39 7.85 6.46
CA ILE A 525 -12.91 6.81 7.34
C ILE A 525 -12.41 7.03 8.78
N ASP A 526 -13.34 7.12 9.73
CA ASP A 526 -13.03 7.26 11.16
C ASP A 526 -12.22 6.05 11.64
N ILE A 527 -11.12 6.29 12.35
CA ILE A 527 -10.26 5.26 12.94
C ILE A 527 -11.05 4.29 13.83
N ASN A 528 -12.10 4.76 14.51
CA ASN A 528 -12.92 3.92 15.39
C ASN A 528 -13.83 2.94 14.64
N SER A 529 -13.96 3.07 13.32
CA SER A 529 -14.71 2.14 12.47
C SER A 529 -13.90 0.92 12.02
N TRP A 530 -12.58 0.94 12.27
CA TRP A 530 -11.68 -0.14 11.93
C TRP A 530 -11.69 -1.24 12.99
N VAL A 531 -11.72 -2.48 12.53
CA VAL A 531 -11.56 -3.66 13.38
C VAL A 531 -10.17 -4.23 13.19
N ASN A 532 -9.35 -4.19 14.24
CA ASN A 532 -8.07 -4.88 14.27
C ASN A 532 -8.29 -6.37 14.53
N VAL A 533 -7.78 -7.24 13.65
CA VAL A 533 -7.94 -8.71 13.81
C VAL A 533 -7.32 -9.25 15.10
N LYS A 534 -6.29 -8.59 15.65
CA LYS A 534 -5.67 -8.99 16.92
C LYS A 534 -6.63 -8.85 18.12
N ASP A 535 -7.60 -7.93 18.05
CA ASP A 535 -8.67 -7.80 19.06
C ASP A 535 -9.62 -9.03 19.06
N TYR A 536 -9.58 -9.81 17.98
CA TYR A 536 -10.40 -10.99 17.75
C TYR A 536 -9.57 -12.29 17.73
N ARG A 537 -8.48 -12.30 18.53
CA ARG A 537 -7.62 -13.46 18.83
C ARG A 537 -6.69 -13.92 17.71
N ALA A 538 -6.65 -13.25 16.56
CA ALA A 538 -5.61 -13.53 15.57
C ALA A 538 -4.25 -13.13 16.17
N LYS A 539 -3.26 -14.02 16.11
CA LYS A 539 -1.93 -13.81 16.69
C LYS A 539 -0.98 -13.21 15.67
N GLY A 540 -0.87 -13.82 14.49
CA GLY A 540 0.09 -13.40 13.48
C GLY A 540 1.55 -13.66 13.87
N ASP A 541 1.79 -14.67 14.73
CA ASP A 541 3.10 -15.01 15.31
C ASP A 541 3.89 -16.05 14.49
N GLY A 542 3.33 -16.53 13.37
CA GLY A 542 3.93 -17.56 12.52
C GLY A 542 3.91 -18.98 13.12
N VAL A 543 3.20 -19.19 14.24
CA VAL A 543 3.11 -20.47 14.96
C VAL A 543 1.66 -20.88 15.20
N THR A 544 0.87 -19.99 15.77
CA THR A 544 -0.54 -20.18 16.13
C THR A 544 -1.40 -20.37 14.89
N ASP A 545 -2.35 -21.30 14.98
CA ASP A 545 -3.36 -21.49 13.94
C ASP A 545 -4.49 -20.45 14.10
N ASP A 546 -4.46 -19.42 13.24
CA ASP A 546 -5.39 -18.30 13.25
C ASP A 546 -6.69 -18.56 12.46
N THR A 547 -6.90 -19.78 11.96
CA THR A 547 -8.04 -20.12 11.08
C THR A 547 -9.39 -19.75 11.68
N GLN A 548 -9.63 -20.09 12.95
CA GLN A 548 -10.92 -19.84 13.58
C GLN A 548 -11.15 -18.34 13.86
N ALA A 549 -10.09 -17.59 14.17
CA ALA A 549 -10.16 -16.14 14.31
C ALA A 549 -10.59 -15.51 12.98
N PHE A 550 -9.91 -15.82 11.87
CA PHE A 550 -10.27 -15.27 10.56
C PHE A 550 -11.65 -15.72 10.07
N LYS A 551 -12.05 -16.98 10.29
CA LYS A 551 -13.41 -17.44 9.97
C LYS A 551 -14.47 -16.65 10.74
N ALA A 552 -14.24 -16.38 12.03
CA ALA A 552 -15.17 -15.61 12.85
C ALA A 552 -15.22 -14.13 12.42
N ILE A 553 -14.06 -13.54 12.14
CA ILE A 553 -13.96 -12.15 11.70
C ILE A 553 -14.72 -11.96 10.38
N PHE A 554 -14.43 -12.74 9.34
CA PHE A 554 -15.07 -12.52 8.03
C PHE A 554 -16.54 -12.96 7.98
N SER A 555 -16.96 -13.94 8.79
CA SER A 555 -18.36 -14.38 8.82
C SER A 555 -19.27 -13.48 9.65
N PHE A 556 -18.76 -12.86 10.72
CA PHE A 556 -19.61 -12.13 11.70
C PHE A 556 -19.23 -10.66 11.87
N VAL A 557 -17.93 -10.35 11.88
CA VAL A 557 -17.43 -9.00 12.15
C VAL A 557 -17.48 -8.17 10.88
N GLY A 558 -17.00 -8.68 9.74
CA GLY A 558 -17.06 -7.99 8.44
C GLY A 558 -18.49 -7.69 7.98
N GLN A 559 -19.47 -8.45 8.46
CA GLN A 559 -20.90 -8.18 8.19
C GLN A 559 -21.48 -7.03 9.04
N LYS A 560 -20.79 -6.61 10.10
CA LYS A 560 -21.23 -5.56 11.03
C LYS A 560 -20.35 -4.31 10.99
N PHE A 561 -19.07 -4.49 10.68
CA PHE A 561 -18.07 -3.45 10.62
C PHE A 561 -17.46 -3.46 9.21
N PRO A 562 -17.54 -2.34 8.48
CA PRO A 562 -17.17 -2.30 7.08
C PRO A 562 -15.65 -2.30 6.83
N HIS A 563 -14.80 -2.15 7.84
CA HIS A 563 -13.36 -2.01 7.64
C HIS A 563 -12.55 -2.88 8.60
N ILE A 564 -11.77 -3.80 8.05
CA ILE A 564 -10.95 -4.77 8.78
C ILE A 564 -9.47 -4.45 8.55
N PHE A 565 -8.73 -4.31 9.63
CA PHE A 565 -7.30 -4.07 9.64
C PHE A 565 -6.55 -5.32 10.12
N ILE A 566 -5.61 -5.78 9.30
CA ILE A 566 -4.70 -6.89 9.60
C ILE A 566 -3.33 -6.27 9.87
N PRO A 567 -2.87 -6.18 11.13
CA PRO A 567 -1.50 -5.73 11.41
C PRO A 567 -0.45 -6.59 10.72
N HIS A 568 0.81 -6.15 10.76
CA HIS A 568 1.90 -6.99 10.31
C HIS A 568 1.98 -8.27 11.15
N GLY A 569 2.30 -9.38 10.49
CA GLY A 569 2.41 -10.69 11.12
C GLY A 569 2.30 -11.83 10.10
N VAL A 570 2.58 -13.04 10.57
CA VAL A 570 2.39 -14.29 9.83
C VAL A 570 1.27 -15.07 10.48
N TYR A 571 0.11 -15.08 9.84
CA TYR A 571 -1.11 -15.71 10.32
C TYR A 571 -1.25 -17.09 9.66
N LEU A 572 -1.06 -18.18 10.41
CA LEU A 572 -1.17 -19.52 9.85
C LEU A 572 -2.63 -19.93 9.73
N ILE A 573 -3.02 -20.44 8.58
CA ILE A 573 -4.39 -20.81 8.24
C ILE A 573 -4.39 -22.25 7.74
N SER A 574 -5.07 -23.14 8.46
CA SER A 574 -5.12 -24.58 8.22
C SER A 574 -6.38 -25.05 7.49
N ASP A 575 -7.33 -24.17 7.21
CA ASP A 575 -8.55 -24.48 6.46
C ASP A 575 -9.05 -23.27 5.67
N THR A 576 -9.87 -23.50 4.65
CA THR A 576 -10.43 -22.45 3.79
C THR A 576 -11.07 -21.34 4.61
N ILE A 577 -10.70 -20.10 4.33
CA ILE A 577 -11.38 -18.90 4.86
C ILE A 577 -12.28 -18.32 3.78
N TYR A 578 -13.53 -18.02 4.15
CA TYR A 578 -14.49 -17.35 3.28
C TYR A 578 -14.51 -15.86 3.59
N VAL A 579 -14.22 -15.04 2.59
CA VAL A 579 -14.26 -13.57 2.66
C VAL A 579 -15.55 -13.14 1.97
N GLY A 580 -16.58 -12.81 2.76
CA GLY A 580 -17.84 -12.32 2.21
C GLY A 580 -17.71 -10.95 1.52
N GLY A 581 -18.76 -10.51 0.85
CA GLY A 581 -18.83 -9.16 0.28
C GLY A 581 -19.28 -8.11 1.29
N GLY A 582 -18.99 -6.84 0.99
CA GLY A 582 -19.54 -5.66 1.68
C GLY A 582 -18.64 -5.01 2.72
N PHE A 583 -17.38 -5.43 2.84
CA PHE A 583 -16.38 -4.83 3.73
C PHE A 583 -15.00 -4.77 3.08
N ASP A 584 -14.15 -3.91 3.64
CA ASP A 584 -12.76 -3.68 3.25
C ASP A 584 -11.81 -4.48 4.15
N VAL A 585 -10.71 -4.97 3.57
CA VAL A 585 -9.62 -5.63 4.30
C VAL A 585 -8.30 -4.97 3.92
N VAL A 586 -7.57 -4.45 4.93
CA VAL A 586 -6.32 -3.71 4.74
C VAL A 586 -5.22 -4.30 5.62
N GLY A 587 -4.08 -4.60 5.01
CA GLY A 587 -2.87 -5.02 5.72
C GLY A 587 -1.96 -3.86 6.11
N GLU A 588 -1.10 -4.08 7.10
CA GLU A 588 -0.05 -3.16 7.52
C GLU A 588 1.31 -3.58 6.97
N CYS A 589 1.83 -2.82 6.01
CA CYS A 589 3.10 -3.08 5.32
C CYS A 589 3.14 -4.45 4.61
N TRP A 590 3.30 -5.54 5.37
CA TRP A 590 3.43 -6.91 4.88
C TRP A 590 2.70 -7.93 5.78
N SER A 591 1.36 -7.93 5.76
CA SER A 591 0.56 -8.94 6.49
C SER A 591 0.45 -10.24 5.70
N GLN A 592 0.85 -11.37 6.28
CA GLN A 592 0.91 -12.66 5.59
C GLN A 592 -0.14 -13.63 6.11
N LEU A 593 -1.05 -14.06 5.23
CA LEU A 593 -1.89 -15.25 5.50
C LEU A 593 -1.20 -16.46 4.86
N MET A 594 -0.78 -17.42 5.68
CA MET A 594 0.04 -18.55 5.23
C MET A 594 -0.71 -19.87 5.39
N ALA A 595 -0.87 -20.60 4.29
CA ALA A 595 -1.48 -21.92 4.31
C ALA A 595 -0.61 -22.92 5.10
N LYS A 596 -1.23 -23.70 5.98
CA LYS A 596 -0.59 -24.74 6.80
C LYS A 596 -1.42 -26.03 6.78
N GLY A 597 -0.76 -27.15 7.05
CA GLY A 597 -1.44 -28.41 7.36
C GLY A 597 -1.94 -29.18 6.14
N SER A 598 -2.55 -30.34 6.41
CA SER A 598 -2.91 -31.31 5.37
C SER A 598 -4.13 -30.93 4.53
N SER A 599 -4.93 -29.94 4.94
CA SER A 599 -6.09 -29.45 4.18
C SER A 599 -5.76 -29.01 2.75
N PHE A 600 -4.51 -28.57 2.52
CA PHE A 600 -4.06 -28.02 1.24
C PHE A 600 -3.03 -28.91 0.52
N SER A 601 -2.74 -30.12 1.02
CA SER A 601 -1.68 -30.98 0.45
C SER A 601 -2.15 -31.88 -0.70
N GLY A 602 -3.46 -31.95 -0.96
CA GLY A 602 -4.03 -32.87 -1.95
C GLY A 602 -3.99 -32.32 -3.38
N LEU A 603 -3.03 -32.76 -4.20
CA LEU A 603 -2.93 -32.36 -5.61
C LEU A 603 -4.16 -32.80 -6.45
N SER A 604 -4.74 -33.96 -6.16
CA SER A 604 -5.92 -34.50 -6.85
C SER A 604 -7.26 -34.01 -6.30
N GLN A 605 -7.24 -33.35 -5.14
CA GLN A 605 -8.40 -32.73 -4.49
C GLN A 605 -7.99 -31.34 -3.96
N PRO A 606 -7.62 -30.42 -4.87
CA PRO A 606 -7.13 -29.11 -4.45
C PRO A 606 -8.22 -28.39 -3.68
N LYS A 607 -7.82 -27.71 -2.60
CA LYS A 607 -8.71 -26.95 -1.75
C LYS A 607 -8.36 -25.47 -1.82
N VAL A 608 -9.40 -24.65 -1.91
CA VAL A 608 -9.27 -23.19 -1.97
C VAL A 608 -8.71 -22.69 -0.64
N PHE A 609 -7.65 -21.88 -0.69
CA PHE A 609 -7.06 -21.27 0.51
C PHE A 609 -7.93 -20.12 1.04
N ILE A 610 -8.19 -19.13 0.19
CA ILE A 610 -9.07 -17.99 0.45
C ILE A 610 -10.15 -17.99 -0.62
N GLN A 611 -11.41 -18.03 -0.20
CA GLN A 611 -12.56 -17.93 -1.08
C GLN A 611 -13.17 -16.55 -0.94
N VAL A 612 -13.06 -15.73 -2.00
CA VAL A 612 -13.65 -14.38 -2.11
C VAL A 612 -14.98 -14.45 -2.84
#